data_AF-A0A1D1Y2W6-F1
#
_entry.id   AF-A0A1D1Y2W6-F1
#
_cell.length_a   1.000
_cell.length_b   1.000
_cell.length_c   1.000
_cell.angle_alpha   90.00
_cell.angle_beta   90.00
_cell.angle_gamma   90.00
#
_symmetry.space_group_name_H-M   'P 1'
#
loop_
_entity.id
_entity.type
_entity.pdbx_description
1 polymer ?
#
loop_
_entity_poly.entity_id
_entity_poly.type
_entity_poly.pdbx_seq_one_letter_code
_entity_poly.pdbx_strand_id
1 'polypeptide(L)'
;LSLSLSKEGINAKTSTQGITPHVAFLHLFPASLCLSLSLSHPHTHTPTHNSSSREEERERESSGSWEMTGDGAAAAGPYEHPYVPRDLVLPGFVPNFLTILDIFTPYATASLLVVALVWLLSGRSPKLFKTDRVIMCWWAFTGLTHIVLEGYFAFSPEFYKKKTPHYLAEVWKEYSKGDSRYASRDSAIVTVEGITAVLEGPASLLAVYAIAAQKPYRYTLQFAVCLGQLYGCLVYFITSYLDGDNFSTNSYFYWVYYIGANSSWTVIPTLIAIRSWNKISAAISMDKNKKMQ
;
A
#
# COMPACT_ATOMS: atom_id res chain seq x y z
N LEU A 1 7.07 77.88 12.86
CA LEU A 1 7.71 76.86 12.00
C LEU A 1 7.08 75.52 12.39
N SER A 2 6.00 74.98 11.83
CA SER A 2 5.67 74.61 10.44
C SER A 2 6.73 73.77 9.72
N LEU A 3 6.40 72.49 9.54
CA LEU A 3 6.70 71.56 8.43
C LEU A 3 6.32 70.15 8.96
N SER A 4 5.07 69.69 8.86
CA SER A 4 4.40 69.13 7.67
C SER A 4 5.25 68.11 6.91
N LEU A 5 4.86 66.84 6.97
CA LEU A 5 4.76 65.96 5.81
C LEU A 5 3.77 64.82 6.11
N SER A 6 2.57 65.02 5.58
CA SER A 6 1.54 64.03 5.29
C SER A 6 1.99 63.15 4.11
N LYS A 7 1.57 61.88 4.10
CA LYS A 7 1.00 61.11 2.96
C LYS A 7 0.77 59.66 3.42
N GLU A 8 -0.48 59.28 3.63
CA GLU A 8 -1.38 58.60 2.67
C GLU A 8 -1.57 57.14 3.07
N GLY A 9 -2.64 56.91 3.85
CA GLY A 9 -3.17 55.58 4.10
C GLY A 9 -3.83 55.03 2.84
N ILE A 10 -3.26 53.98 2.27
CA ILE A 10 -3.88 53.22 1.19
C ILE A 10 -4.86 52.22 1.81
N ASN A 11 -6.14 52.53 1.59
CA ASN A 11 -7.28 51.70 1.87
C ASN A 11 -7.36 50.60 0.79
N ALA A 12 -6.92 49.37 1.11
CA ALA A 12 -7.09 48.22 0.22
C ALA A 12 -8.28 47.37 0.68
N LYS A 13 -9.41 47.57 -0.01
CA LYS A 13 -10.59 46.70 0.01
C LYS A 13 -10.17 45.23 -0.12
N THR A 14 -10.45 44.42 0.89
CA THR A 14 -10.45 42.95 0.78
C THR A 14 -11.61 42.52 -0.12
N SER A 15 -11.32 42.35 -1.41
CA SER A 15 -12.17 41.66 -2.36
C SER A 15 -12.15 40.17 -2.04
N THR A 16 -13.31 39.63 -1.66
CA THR A 16 -13.59 38.20 -1.58
C THR A 16 -13.73 37.66 -3.01
N GLN A 17 -12.64 37.15 -3.58
CA GLN A 17 -12.72 36.30 -4.77
C GLN A 17 -12.52 34.84 -4.35
N GLY A 18 -13.60 34.07 -4.52
CA GLY A 18 -13.62 32.63 -4.28
C GLY A 18 -12.64 31.91 -5.18
N ILE A 19 -11.73 31.18 -4.56
CA ILE A 19 -10.90 30.19 -5.23
C ILE A 19 -11.63 28.86 -5.13
N THR A 20 -12.14 28.39 -6.25
CA THR A 20 -12.73 27.08 -6.45
C THR A 20 -11.67 25.98 -6.26
N PRO A 21 -11.94 24.90 -5.50
CA PRO A 21 -10.96 23.85 -5.26
C PRO A 21 -11.09 22.78 -6.35
N HIS A 22 -10.61 23.05 -7.57
CA HIS A 22 -10.67 22.03 -8.62
C HIS A 22 -9.40 21.83 -9.47
N VAL A 23 -8.27 22.49 -9.19
CA VAL A 23 -7.05 22.32 -10.03
C VAL A 23 -5.74 22.13 -9.23
N ALA A 24 -5.78 21.97 -7.90
CA ALA A 24 -4.57 21.78 -7.09
C ALA A 24 -4.25 20.30 -6.73
N PHE A 25 -4.81 19.32 -7.45
CA PHE A 25 -4.72 17.90 -7.08
C PHE A 25 -3.67 17.06 -7.83
N LEU A 26 -2.90 17.66 -8.74
CA LEU A 26 -1.87 16.96 -9.54
C LEU A 26 -0.41 17.22 -9.09
N HIS A 27 -0.19 17.97 -8.00
CA HIS A 27 1.15 18.33 -7.52
C HIS A 27 1.50 17.79 -6.11
N LEU A 28 0.73 16.84 -5.58
CA LEU A 28 0.98 16.25 -4.24
C LEU A 28 1.81 14.95 -4.25
N PHE A 29 2.43 14.58 -5.38
CA PHE A 29 3.59 13.71 -5.36
C PHE A 29 4.85 14.59 -5.41
N PRO A 30 5.71 14.58 -4.39
CA PRO A 30 7.06 15.04 -4.60
C PRO A 30 7.75 14.01 -5.49
N ALA A 31 7.86 14.35 -6.79
CA ALA A 31 8.94 13.87 -7.65
C ALA A 31 10.35 14.14 -7.06
N SER A 32 10.43 14.83 -5.92
CA SER A 32 11.65 15.16 -5.18
C SER A 32 12.30 13.98 -4.45
N LEU A 33 11.64 12.84 -4.26
CA LEU A 33 12.31 11.64 -3.70
C LEU A 33 13.10 10.86 -4.76
N CYS A 34 12.75 10.97 -6.05
CA CYS A 34 13.54 10.41 -7.14
C CYS A 34 14.73 11.29 -7.56
N LEU A 35 14.69 12.60 -7.30
CA LEU A 35 15.70 13.54 -7.81
C LEU A 35 16.91 13.79 -6.90
N SER A 36 16.99 13.13 -5.73
CA SER A 36 18.06 13.35 -4.74
C SER A 36 19.07 12.21 -4.60
N LEU A 37 19.05 11.20 -5.49
CA LEU A 37 20.06 10.12 -5.52
C LEU A 37 20.83 9.97 -6.84
N SER A 38 20.59 10.82 -7.84
CA SER A 38 21.47 10.92 -9.02
C SER A 38 22.51 12.01 -8.82
N LEU A 39 23.63 11.68 -8.18
CA LEU A 39 24.95 12.33 -8.37
C LEU A 39 26.00 11.59 -7.53
N SER A 40 26.67 10.60 -8.11
CA SER A 40 28.12 10.34 -7.96
C SER A 40 28.57 9.24 -8.92
N HIS A 41 29.68 9.52 -9.61
CA HIS A 41 30.27 8.80 -10.75
C HIS A 41 31.03 7.51 -10.33
N PRO A 42 31.51 6.70 -11.31
CA PRO A 42 31.97 5.33 -11.10
C PRO A 42 33.43 5.26 -10.62
N HIS A 43 33.73 4.30 -9.76
CA HIS A 43 35.10 3.86 -9.51
C HIS A 43 35.33 2.48 -10.11
N THR A 44 36.08 2.46 -11.20
CA THR A 44 36.79 1.30 -11.72
C THR A 44 37.84 0.86 -10.71
N HIS A 45 37.73 -0.38 -10.22
CA HIS A 45 38.84 -1.10 -9.62
C HIS A 45 38.86 -2.52 -10.17
N THR A 46 39.83 -2.78 -11.05
CA THR A 46 40.36 -4.11 -11.32
C THR A 46 41.14 -4.61 -10.10
N PRO A 47 41.05 -5.92 -9.81
CA PRO A 47 42.23 -6.63 -9.33
C PRO A 47 42.48 -7.87 -10.19
N THR A 48 43.70 -7.91 -10.73
CA THR A 48 44.38 -9.10 -11.22
C THR A 48 44.69 -10.05 -10.06
N HIS A 49 44.23 -11.30 -10.08
CA HIS A 49 45.02 -12.48 -9.68
C HIS A 49 44.28 -13.81 -9.92
N ASN A 50 44.86 -14.62 -10.81
CA ASN A 50 45.08 -16.06 -10.74
C ASN A 50 44.01 -16.95 -10.05
N SER A 51 43.24 -17.71 -10.84
CA SER A 51 42.51 -18.90 -10.35
C SER A 51 42.45 -20.02 -11.41
N SER A 52 43.59 -20.42 -11.97
CA SER A 52 43.69 -21.57 -12.88
C SER A 52 43.67 -22.94 -12.17
N SER A 53 43.08 -23.03 -10.99
CA SER A 53 43.07 -24.26 -10.16
C SER A 53 41.68 -24.68 -9.69
N ARG A 54 40.61 -24.05 -10.20
CA ARG A 54 39.21 -24.44 -9.95
C ARG A 54 38.47 -24.98 -11.17
N GLU A 55 39.08 -24.95 -12.35
CA GLU A 55 38.50 -25.48 -13.59
C GLU A 55 38.82 -26.98 -13.80
N GLU A 56 39.95 -27.50 -13.27
CA GLU A 56 40.30 -28.92 -13.38
C GLU A 56 39.51 -29.86 -12.45
N GLU A 57 38.91 -29.33 -11.38
CA GLU A 57 38.09 -30.12 -10.45
C GLU A 57 36.63 -30.24 -10.92
N ARG A 58 36.19 -29.38 -11.85
CA ARG A 58 34.84 -29.38 -12.42
C ARG A 58 34.70 -30.36 -13.61
N GLU A 59 35.80 -30.82 -14.21
CA GLU A 59 35.79 -31.80 -15.30
C GLU A 59 35.86 -33.25 -14.82
N ARG A 60 36.22 -33.51 -13.55
CA ARG A 60 36.34 -34.88 -13.00
C ARG A 60 35.08 -35.46 -12.38
N GLU A 61 34.05 -34.66 -12.12
CA GLU A 61 32.74 -35.15 -11.64
C GLU A 61 31.73 -35.39 -12.78
N SER A 62 32.12 -35.13 -14.03
CA SER A 62 31.29 -35.31 -15.24
C SER A 62 31.25 -36.76 -15.78
N SER A 63 32.06 -37.67 -15.21
CA SER A 63 32.21 -39.05 -15.71
C SER A 63 31.62 -40.10 -14.75
N GLY A 64 30.30 -40.04 -14.53
CA GLY A 64 29.54 -41.04 -13.79
C GLY A 64 28.28 -41.46 -14.54
N SER A 65 28.45 -42.37 -15.51
CA SER A 65 27.37 -42.98 -16.30
C SER A 65 26.44 -43.82 -15.43
N TRP A 66 25.13 -43.54 -15.49
CA TRP A 66 24.08 -44.52 -15.20
C TRP A 66 23.06 -44.49 -16.35
N GLU A 67 23.21 -45.46 -17.25
CA GLU A 67 22.19 -45.84 -18.23
C GLU A 67 21.09 -46.61 -17.49
N MET A 68 19.89 -46.05 -17.41
CA MET A 68 18.65 -46.77 -17.10
C MET A 68 17.62 -46.43 -18.17
N THR A 69 17.28 -47.47 -18.92
CA THR A 69 16.34 -47.48 -20.04
C THR A 69 14.90 -47.22 -19.60
N GLY A 70 14.23 -46.32 -20.32
CA GLY A 70 12.82 -46.43 -20.73
C GLY A 70 11.75 -46.40 -19.63
N ASP A 71 11.14 -45.23 -19.41
CA ASP A 71 9.74 -45.00 -19.78
C ASP A 71 9.43 -43.50 -19.71
N GLY A 72 8.89 -42.96 -20.80
CA GLY A 72 8.67 -41.54 -21.02
C GLY A 72 7.57 -40.96 -20.13
N ALA A 73 7.93 -40.58 -18.91
CA ALA A 73 7.25 -39.51 -18.20
C ALA A 73 7.93 -38.19 -18.59
N ALA A 74 7.21 -37.32 -19.29
CA ALA A 74 7.67 -35.96 -19.55
C ALA A 74 8.08 -35.32 -18.21
N ALA A 75 9.38 -35.05 -18.03
CA ALA A 75 9.87 -34.23 -16.94
C ALA A 75 9.27 -32.84 -17.12
N ALA A 76 8.19 -32.54 -16.39
CA ALA A 76 7.63 -31.20 -16.30
C ALA A 76 8.76 -30.25 -15.88
N GLY A 77 9.01 -29.20 -16.67
CA GLY A 77 10.02 -28.19 -16.37
C GLY A 77 9.83 -27.56 -14.98
N PRO A 78 10.86 -26.89 -14.44
CA PRO A 78 10.81 -26.34 -13.09
C PRO A 78 9.68 -25.31 -12.98
N TYR A 79 8.60 -25.69 -12.31
CA TYR A 79 7.47 -24.87 -11.84
C TYR A 79 7.21 -23.58 -12.66
N GLU A 80 6.67 -23.69 -13.88
CA GLU A 80 6.31 -22.50 -14.67
C GLU A 80 5.26 -21.65 -13.94
N HIS A 81 5.60 -20.38 -13.67
CA HIS A 81 4.71 -19.40 -13.08
C HIS A 81 4.83 -18.03 -13.76
N PRO A 82 3.81 -17.14 -13.67
CA PRO A 82 3.83 -15.85 -14.36
C PRO A 82 4.70 -14.79 -13.67
N TYR A 83 5.08 -15.00 -12.41
CA TYR A 83 5.72 -14.02 -11.53
C TYR A 83 7.17 -13.70 -11.90
N VAL A 84 7.67 -12.60 -11.32
CA VAL A 84 9.00 -12.03 -11.55
C VAL A 84 9.77 -11.99 -10.21
N PRO A 85 11.04 -12.43 -10.17
CA PRO A 85 11.83 -12.90 -11.30
C PRO A 85 11.43 -14.32 -11.75
N ARG A 86 11.78 -14.67 -13.00
CA ARG A 86 11.33 -15.92 -13.66
C ARG A 86 11.99 -17.19 -13.12
N ASP A 87 13.10 -17.03 -12.41
CA ASP A 87 13.83 -18.09 -11.72
C ASP A 87 13.35 -18.30 -10.27
N LEU A 88 12.33 -17.56 -9.82
CA LEU A 88 11.70 -17.78 -8.54
C LEU A 88 11.21 -19.24 -8.45
N VAL A 89 11.46 -19.89 -7.31
CA VAL A 89 11.08 -21.28 -7.10
C VAL A 89 9.80 -21.32 -6.28
N LEU A 90 8.68 -21.68 -6.92
CA LEU A 90 7.37 -21.85 -6.27
C LEU A 90 6.88 -23.30 -6.40
N PRO A 91 7.35 -24.22 -5.51
CA PRO A 91 6.97 -25.62 -5.60
C PRO A 91 5.46 -25.78 -5.46
N GLY A 92 4.86 -26.56 -6.36
CA GLY A 92 3.42 -26.81 -6.33
C GLY A 92 2.55 -25.60 -6.64
N PHE A 93 3.09 -24.59 -7.33
CA PHE A 93 2.30 -23.49 -7.89
C PHE A 93 1.12 -24.00 -8.72
N VAL A 94 -0.05 -23.41 -8.48
CA VAL A 94 -1.28 -23.67 -9.23
C VAL A 94 -1.77 -22.33 -9.80
N PRO A 95 -1.97 -22.19 -11.12
CA PRO A 95 -2.46 -20.95 -11.72
C PRO A 95 -3.87 -20.61 -11.21
N ASN A 96 -4.31 -19.38 -11.46
CA ASN A 96 -5.68 -18.98 -11.17
C ASN A 96 -6.69 -19.83 -11.94
N PHE A 97 -7.76 -20.23 -11.26
CA PHE A 97 -8.94 -20.85 -11.86
C PHE A 97 -9.97 -19.78 -12.27
N LEU A 98 -10.02 -18.69 -11.51
CA LEU A 98 -10.99 -17.61 -11.71
C LEU A 98 -10.46 -16.57 -12.70
N THR A 99 -11.36 -16.01 -13.51
CA THR A 99 -11.03 -14.86 -14.34
C THR A 99 -10.90 -13.60 -13.49
N ILE A 100 -10.29 -12.54 -14.04
CA ILE A 100 -10.20 -11.23 -13.37
C ILE A 100 -11.60 -10.71 -13.00
N LEU A 101 -12.62 -10.93 -13.84
CA LEU A 101 -13.99 -10.50 -13.54
C LEU A 101 -14.60 -11.30 -12.38
N ASP A 102 -14.36 -12.62 -12.34
CA ASP A 102 -14.83 -13.47 -11.23
C ASP A 102 -14.16 -13.12 -9.88
N ILE A 103 -12.97 -12.53 -9.93
CA ILE A 103 -12.27 -11.98 -8.76
C ILE A 103 -12.78 -10.58 -8.41
N PHE A 104 -12.85 -9.68 -9.41
CA PHE A 104 -13.15 -8.27 -9.19
C PHE A 104 -14.62 -8.04 -8.80
N THR A 105 -15.57 -8.76 -9.41
CA THR A 105 -17.00 -8.53 -9.17
C THR A 105 -17.39 -8.78 -7.70
N PRO A 106 -17.06 -9.93 -7.07
CA PRO A 106 -17.35 -10.15 -5.66
C PRO A 106 -16.67 -9.12 -4.75
N TYR A 107 -15.41 -8.74 -5.04
CA TYR A 107 -14.70 -7.71 -4.28
C TYR A 107 -15.41 -6.37 -4.35
N ALA A 108 -15.76 -5.91 -5.56
CA ALA A 108 -16.45 -4.64 -5.77
C ALA A 108 -17.84 -4.65 -5.13
N THR A 109 -18.60 -5.73 -5.30
CA THR A 109 -19.92 -5.89 -4.68
C THR A 109 -19.83 -5.86 -3.15
N ALA A 110 -18.93 -6.64 -2.54
CA ALA A 110 -18.74 -6.63 -1.09
C ALA A 110 -18.34 -5.24 -0.56
N SER A 111 -17.41 -4.57 -1.25
CA SER A 111 -16.96 -3.22 -0.91
C SER A 111 -18.09 -2.20 -0.96
N LEU A 112 -18.90 -2.23 -2.03
CA LEU A 112 -20.06 -1.35 -2.18
C LEU A 112 -21.13 -1.65 -1.12
N LEU A 113 -21.36 -2.91 -0.78
CA LEU A 113 -22.30 -3.30 0.28
C LEU A 113 -21.86 -2.77 1.64
N VAL A 114 -20.57 -2.87 1.98
CA VAL A 114 -20.00 -2.30 3.22
C VAL A 114 -20.21 -0.79 3.25
N VAL A 115 -19.83 -0.09 2.17
CA VAL A 115 -19.98 1.37 2.07
C VAL A 115 -21.45 1.78 2.18
N ALA A 116 -22.36 1.09 1.48
CA ALA A 116 -23.79 1.36 1.54
C ALA A 116 -24.36 1.12 2.94
N LEU A 117 -24.00 0.00 3.59
CA LEU A 117 -24.45 -0.31 4.95
C LEU A 117 -24.02 0.77 5.94
N VAL A 118 -22.74 1.14 5.94
CA VAL A 118 -22.21 2.18 6.84
C VAL A 118 -22.84 3.54 6.53
N TRP A 119 -23.05 3.86 5.26
CA TRP A 119 -23.72 5.10 4.85
C TRP A 119 -25.17 5.18 5.37
N LEU A 120 -25.93 4.10 5.22
CA LEU A 120 -27.33 4.02 5.67
C LEU A 120 -27.42 4.06 7.21
N LEU A 121 -26.60 3.27 7.91
CA LEU A 121 -26.59 3.23 9.38
C LEU A 121 -26.17 4.57 9.98
N SER A 122 -25.10 5.18 9.46
CA SER A 122 -24.63 6.48 9.93
C SER A 122 -25.62 7.62 9.65
N GLY A 123 -26.44 7.50 8.61
CA GLY A 123 -27.50 8.46 8.27
C GLY A 123 -28.64 8.53 9.29
N ARG A 124 -28.78 7.51 10.15
CA ARG A 124 -29.76 7.49 11.24
C ARG A 124 -29.35 8.34 12.45
N SER A 125 -28.10 8.81 12.49
CA SER A 125 -27.58 9.62 13.60
C SER A 125 -27.59 11.11 13.24
N PRO A 126 -28.40 11.95 13.91
CA PRO A 126 -28.41 13.39 13.66
C PRO A 126 -27.13 14.10 14.12
N LYS A 127 -26.27 13.41 14.89
CA LYS A 127 -25.04 13.97 15.47
C LYS A 127 -23.84 13.92 14.51
N LEU A 128 -23.95 13.22 13.37
CA LEU A 128 -22.84 12.99 12.46
C LEU A 128 -22.85 13.93 11.27
N PHE A 129 -21.73 14.63 11.05
CA PHE A 129 -21.53 15.43 9.84
C PHE A 129 -21.30 14.54 8.62
N LYS A 130 -21.64 15.03 7.41
CA LYS A 130 -21.43 14.29 6.15
C LYS A 130 -19.99 13.80 6.00
N THR A 131 -19.01 14.62 6.35
CA THR A 131 -17.58 14.24 6.31
C THR A 131 -17.27 13.06 7.23
N ASP A 132 -17.82 13.05 8.44
CA ASP A 132 -17.59 11.95 9.38
C ASP A 132 -18.19 10.64 8.85
N ARG A 133 -19.34 10.71 8.16
CA ARG A 133 -19.97 9.56 7.50
C ARG A 133 -19.13 9.01 6.34
N VAL A 134 -18.59 9.88 5.49
CA VAL A 134 -17.67 9.47 4.40
C VAL A 134 -16.42 8.81 4.98
N ILE A 135 -15.84 9.40 6.03
CA ILE A 135 -14.66 8.86 6.70
C ILE A 135 -14.98 7.51 7.37
N MET A 136 -16.16 7.33 7.96
CA MET A 136 -16.60 6.02 8.47
C MET A 136 -16.68 4.96 7.36
N CYS A 137 -17.17 5.31 6.17
CA CYS A 137 -17.20 4.38 5.04
C CYS A 137 -15.77 3.95 4.64
N TRP A 138 -14.83 4.90 4.58
CA TRP A 138 -13.41 4.59 4.35
C TRP A 138 -12.85 3.65 5.42
N TRP A 139 -13.05 3.98 6.71
CA TRP A 139 -12.51 3.18 7.82
C TRP A 139 -13.09 1.76 7.88
N ALA A 140 -14.36 1.58 7.53
CA ALA A 140 -14.98 0.27 7.46
C ALA A 140 -14.42 -0.55 6.28
N PHE A 141 -14.31 0.07 5.11
CA PHE A 141 -13.75 -0.55 3.92
C PHE A 141 -12.28 -0.97 4.15
N THR A 142 -11.43 -0.03 4.55
CA THR A 142 -9.99 -0.29 4.79
C THR A 142 -9.79 -1.30 5.92
N GLY A 143 -10.55 -1.19 7.01
CA GLY A 143 -10.46 -2.12 8.13
C GLY A 143 -10.80 -3.57 7.76
N LEU A 144 -11.82 -3.77 6.94
CA LEU A 144 -12.18 -5.11 6.45
C LEU A 144 -11.19 -5.61 5.39
N THR A 145 -10.65 -4.75 4.54
CA THR A 145 -9.58 -5.14 3.61
C THR A 145 -8.36 -5.66 4.35
N HIS A 146 -7.87 -4.92 5.35
CA HIS A 146 -6.74 -5.34 6.18
C HIS A 146 -7.01 -6.67 6.90
N ILE A 147 -8.17 -6.82 7.55
CA ILE A 147 -8.48 -8.04 8.31
C ILE A 147 -8.68 -9.25 7.38
N VAL A 148 -9.45 -9.10 6.31
CA VAL A 148 -9.90 -10.24 5.49
C VAL A 148 -8.90 -10.59 4.40
N LEU A 149 -8.46 -9.61 3.61
CA LEU A 149 -7.56 -9.87 2.49
C LEU A 149 -6.13 -10.06 3.00
N GLU A 150 -5.58 -9.04 3.67
CA GLU A 150 -4.19 -9.04 4.12
C GLU A 150 -3.98 -10.07 5.24
N GLY A 151 -4.94 -10.19 6.16
CA GLY A 151 -4.94 -11.27 7.15
C GLY A 151 -4.90 -12.66 6.51
N TYR A 152 -5.69 -12.91 5.45
CA TYR A 152 -5.59 -14.19 4.74
C TYR A 152 -4.20 -14.39 4.13
N PHE A 153 -3.61 -13.38 3.50
CA PHE A 153 -2.25 -13.48 2.95
C PHE A 153 -1.20 -13.73 4.03
N ALA A 154 -1.24 -13.00 5.13
CA ALA A 154 -0.29 -13.11 6.24
C ALA A 154 -0.33 -14.52 6.85
N PHE A 155 -1.53 -15.08 7.06
CA PHE A 155 -1.73 -16.37 7.74
C PHE A 155 -1.89 -17.58 6.82
N SER A 156 -1.87 -17.40 5.48
CA SER A 156 -1.94 -18.50 4.50
C SER A 156 -0.69 -18.52 3.61
N PRO A 157 0.47 -18.98 4.12
CA PRO A 157 1.72 -18.96 3.37
C PRO A 157 1.67 -19.75 2.06
N GLU A 158 0.80 -20.76 2.00
CA GLU A 158 0.68 -21.67 0.87
C GLU A 158 -0.53 -21.38 -0.02
N PHE A 159 -0.99 -20.13 -0.08
CA PHE A 159 -2.15 -19.75 -0.87
C PHE A 159 -1.99 -20.11 -2.36
N TYR A 160 -0.78 -20.02 -2.91
CA TYR A 160 -0.49 -20.30 -4.32
C TYR A 160 -0.52 -21.81 -4.67
N LYS A 161 -0.54 -22.70 -3.67
CA LYS A 161 -0.62 -24.16 -3.83
C LYS A 161 -2.06 -24.69 -3.87
N LYS A 162 -3.08 -23.83 -3.70
CA LYS A 162 -4.48 -24.26 -3.63
C LYS A 162 -4.94 -24.84 -4.97
N LYS A 163 -5.33 -26.11 -4.94
CA LYS A 163 -5.80 -26.90 -6.11
C LYS A 163 -7.29 -26.72 -6.44
N THR A 164 -7.99 -25.92 -5.65
CA THR A 164 -9.42 -25.61 -5.80
C THR A 164 -9.60 -24.10 -5.79
N PRO A 165 -10.64 -23.55 -6.45
CA PRO A 165 -10.89 -22.12 -6.53
C PRO A 165 -11.30 -21.56 -5.15
N HIS A 166 -10.32 -21.21 -4.33
CA HIS A 166 -10.52 -20.51 -3.06
C HIS A 166 -10.36 -19.01 -3.30
N TYR A 167 -11.46 -18.26 -3.22
CA TYR A 167 -11.50 -16.86 -3.64
C TYR A 167 -10.33 -15.99 -3.14
N LEU A 168 -10.00 -16.02 -1.84
CA LEU A 168 -8.89 -15.20 -1.30
C LEU A 168 -7.52 -15.65 -1.83
N ALA A 169 -7.35 -16.94 -2.12
CA ALA A 169 -6.12 -17.42 -2.74
C ALA A 169 -6.01 -16.94 -4.19
N GLU A 170 -7.14 -16.92 -4.90
CA GLU A 170 -7.24 -16.43 -6.27
C GLU A 170 -6.91 -14.93 -6.34
N VAL A 171 -7.46 -14.12 -5.42
CA VAL A 171 -7.13 -12.69 -5.30
C VAL A 171 -5.63 -12.49 -5.15
N TRP A 172 -4.98 -13.20 -4.23
CA TRP A 172 -3.55 -13.01 -3.98
C TRP A 172 -2.67 -13.55 -5.11
N LYS A 173 -3.08 -14.63 -5.78
CA LYS A 173 -2.38 -15.10 -6.99
C LYS A 173 -2.48 -14.09 -8.13
N GLU A 174 -3.63 -13.43 -8.29
CA GLU A 174 -3.83 -12.37 -9.29
C GLU A 174 -3.02 -11.12 -8.93
N TYR A 175 -3.13 -10.65 -7.68
CA TYR A 175 -2.42 -9.47 -7.19
C TYR A 175 -0.90 -9.64 -7.26
N SER A 176 -0.40 -10.87 -7.04
CA SER A 176 1.02 -11.19 -7.18
C SER A 176 1.57 -10.96 -8.59
N LYS A 177 0.72 -10.77 -9.62
CA LYS A 177 1.19 -10.36 -10.95
C LYS A 177 1.61 -8.88 -10.99
N GLY A 178 1.00 -8.04 -10.14
CA GLY A 178 1.39 -6.65 -9.87
C GLY A 178 2.59 -6.55 -8.95
N ASP A 179 2.65 -7.43 -7.95
CA ASP A 179 3.75 -7.49 -7.02
C ASP A 179 4.11 -8.93 -6.63
N SER A 180 5.09 -9.50 -7.33
CA SER A 180 5.49 -10.89 -7.15
C SER A 180 6.10 -11.17 -5.78
N ARG A 181 6.44 -10.14 -5.02
CA ARG A 181 6.90 -10.26 -3.62
C ARG A 181 5.84 -10.89 -2.72
N TYR A 182 4.57 -10.83 -3.08
CA TYR A 182 3.50 -11.58 -2.40
C TYR A 182 3.61 -13.08 -2.65
N ALA A 183 3.87 -13.51 -3.89
CA ALA A 183 4.05 -14.92 -4.22
C ALA A 183 5.33 -15.50 -3.59
N SER A 184 6.44 -14.74 -3.64
CA SER A 184 7.71 -15.12 -3.01
C SER A 184 7.71 -15.01 -1.48
N ARG A 185 6.65 -14.42 -0.89
CA ARG A 185 6.54 -14.13 0.54
C ARG A 185 7.71 -13.32 1.08
N ASP A 186 8.03 -12.24 0.38
CA ASP A 186 9.03 -11.30 0.84
C ASP A 186 8.80 -10.88 2.30
N SER A 187 9.89 -10.80 3.05
CA SER A 187 9.83 -10.55 4.49
C SER A 187 9.24 -9.18 4.84
N ALA A 188 9.52 -8.14 4.03
CA ALA A 188 8.97 -6.81 4.27
C ALA A 188 7.46 -6.81 3.98
N ILE A 189 7.04 -7.42 2.87
CA ILE A 189 5.62 -7.54 2.53
C ILE A 189 4.86 -8.33 3.60
N VAL A 190 5.30 -9.54 3.95
CA VAL A 190 4.63 -10.35 4.98
C VAL A 190 4.56 -9.63 6.32
N THR A 191 5.60 -8.87 6.69
CA THR A 191 5.63 -8.10 7.93
C THR A 191 4.64 -6.93 7.91
N VAL A 192 4.65 -6.12 6.84
CA VAL A 192 3.74 -4.97 6.70
C VAL A 192 2.30 -5.45 6.70
N GLU A 193 1.96 -6.43 5.85
CA GLU A 193 0.60 -6.97 5.73
C GLU A 193 0.14 -7.69 7.01
N GLY A 194 1.07 -8.31 7.74
CA GLY A 194 0.78 -8.90 9.05
C GLY A 194 0.42 -7.83 10.09
N ILE A 195 1.18 -6.74 10.14
CA ILE A 195 0.93 -5.61 11.04
C ILE A 195 -0.39 -4.92 10.70
N THR A 196 -0.65 -4.64 9.42
CA THR A 196 -1.88 -4.02 8.97
C THR A 196 -3.08 -4.90 9.31
N ALA A 197 -3.00 -6.21 9.10
CA ALA A 197 -4.08 -7.14 9.42
C ALA A 197 -4.42 -7.20 10.92
N VAL A 198 -3.42 -7.24 11.80
CA VAL A 198 -3.63 -7.45 13.25
C VAL A 198 -3.77 -6.16 14.06
N LEU A 199 -3.22 -5.04 13.58
CA LEU A 199 -3.28 -3.75 14.28
C LEU A 199 -4.15 -2.74 13.53
N GLU A 200 -3.83 -2.43 12.27
CA GLU A 200 -4.47 -1.34 11.55
C GLU A 200 -5.91 -1.65 11.14
N GLY A 201 -6.20 -2.88 10.78
CA GLY A 201 -7.54 -3.37 10.49
C GLY A 201 -8.49 -3.20 11.69
N PRO A 202 -8.17 -3.80 12.86
CA PRO A 202 -8.95 -3.60 14.07
C PRO A 202 -9.02 -2.13 14.51
N ALA A 203 -7.92 -1.38 14.41
CA ALA A 203 -7.90 0.04 14.76
C ALA A 203 -8.78 0.91 13.82
N SER A 204 -8.89 0.54 12.55
CA SER A 204 -9.78 1.17 11.57
C SER A 204 -11.25 0.94 11.93
N LEU A 205 -11.63 -0.30 12.29
CA LEU A 205 -12.99 -0.58 12.76
C LEU A 205 -13.28 0.12 14.10
N LEU A 206 -12.29 0.22 14.99
CA LEU A 206 -12.39 1.03 16.21
C LEU A 206 -12.58 2.51 15.89
N ALA A 207 -11.99 3.04 14.81
CA ALA A 207 -12.21 4.40 14.37
C ALA A 207 -13.66 4.63 13.91
N VAL A 208 -14.28 3.66 13.23
CA VAL A 208 -15.72 3.70 12.91
C VAL A 208 -16.55 3.84 14.19
N TYR A 209 -16.29 2.99 15.19
CA TYR A 209 -16.96 3.06 16.50
C TYR A 209 -16.71 4.41 17.19
N ALA A 210 -15.46 4.88 17.24
CA ALA A 210 -15.09 6.11 17.91
C ALA A 210 -15.78 7.33 17.30
N ILE A 211 -15.95 7.35 15.97
CA ILE A 211 -16.72 8.38 15.27
C ILE A 211 -18.21 8.26 15.63
N ALA A 212 -18.80 7.07 15.50
CA ALA A 212 -20.22 6.84 15.76
C ALA A 212 -20.62 7.20 17.21
N ALA A 213 -19.79 6.80 18.18
CA ALA A 213 -19.98 7.04 19.60
C ALA A 213 -19.44 8.40 20.09
N GLN A 214 -18.96 9.26 19.17
CA GLN A 214 -18.43 10.60 19.48
C GLN A 214 -17.35 10.59 20.58
N LYS A 215 -16.46 9.59 20.54
CA LYS A 215 -15.39 9.44 21.54
C LYS A 215 -14.35 10.55 21.38
N PRO A 216 -13.78 11.07 22.48
CA PRO A 216 -12.81 12.16 22.43
C PRO A 216 -11.51 11.77 21.71
N TYR A 217 -11.11 10.50 21.79
CA TYR A 217 -9.90 9.97 21.15
C TYR A 217 -10.06 9.71 19.64
N ARG A 218 -11.23 9.96 19.03
CA ARG A 218 -11.51 9.60 17.64
C ARG A 218 -10.51 10.20 16.63
N TYR A 219 -10.04 11.43 16.86
CA TYR A 219 -9.09 12.07 15.94
C TYR A 219 -7.67 11.57 16.18
N THR A 220 -7.29 11.34 17.45
CA THR A 220 -5.98 10.75 17.79
C THR A 220 -5.84 9.35 17.21
N LEU A 221 -6.88 8.53 17.33
CA LEU A 221 -6.91 7.18 16.74
C LEU A 221 -6.77 7.24 15.22
N GLN A 222 -7.57 8.06 14.54
CA GLN A 222 -7.48 8.23 13.09
C GLN A 222 -6.09 8.68 12.65
N PHE A 223 -5.51 9.67 13.34
CA PHE A 223 -4.16 10.14 13.05
C PHE A 223 -3.12 9.03 13.20
N ALA A 224 -3.18 8.26 14.28
CA ALA A 224 -2.26 7.15 14.52
C ALA A 224 -2.36 6.05 13.45
N VAL A 225 -3.59 5.66 13.08
CA VAL A 225 -3.81 4.66 12.01
C VAL A 225 -3.32 5.18 10.66
N CYS A 226 -3.58 6.45 10.34
CA CYS A 226 -3.07 7.05 9.09
C CYS A 226 -1.54 7.07 9.04
N LEU A 227 -0.85 7.34 10.14
CA LEU A 227 0.62 7.28 10.17
C LEU A 227 1.13 5.86 9.94
N GLY A 228 0.46 4.85 10.51
CA GLY A 228 0.75 3.43 10.24
C GLY A 228 0.63 3.10 8.76
N GLN A 229 -0.53 3.39 8.16
CA GLN A 229 -0.78 3.16 6.73
C GLN A 229 0.24 3.85 5.83
N LEU A 230 0.55 5.13 6.09
CA LEU A 230 1.52 5.88 5.30
C LEU A 230 2.94 5.32 5.46
N TYR A 231 3.33 4.90 6.67
CA TYR A 231 4.61 4.26 6.91
C TYR A 231 4.71 2.91 6.21
N GLY A 232 3.65 2.09 6.29
CA GLY A 232 3.54 0.81 5.58
C GLY A 232 3.68 1.00 4.06
N CYS A 233 2.97 1.98 3.47
CA CYS A 233 3.10 2.32 2.06
C CYS A 233 4.52 2.79 1.71
N LEU A 234 5.17 3.59 2.56
CA LEU A 234 6.56 4.00 2.33
C LEU A 234 7.49 2.79 2.31
N VAL A 235 7.39 1.88 3.28
CA VAL A 235 8.17 0.64 3.31
C VAL A 235 7.90 -0.20 2.06
N TYR A 236 6.62 -0.33 1.68
CA TYR A 236 6.18 -1.06 0.49
C TYR A 236 6.84 -0.56 -0.80
N PHE A 237 6.81 0.76 -1.03
CA PHE A 237 7.38 1.38 -2.23
C PHE A 237 8.91 1.44 -2.21
N ILE A 238 9.51 1.75 -1.06
CA ILE A 238 10.96 1.87 -0.94
C ILE A 238 11.62 0.51 -1.13
N THR A 239 11.11 -0.54 -0.48
CA THR A 239 11.69 -1.88 -0.60
C THR A 239 11.66 -2.38 -2.04
N SER A 240 10.60 -2.10 -2.80
CA SER A 240 10.51 -2.52 -4.20
C SER A 240 11.61 -1.88 -5.06
N TYR A 241 11.90 -0.61 -4.79
CA TYR A 241 12.93 0.15 -5.48
C TYR A 241 14.32 -0.35 -5.08
N LEU A 242 14.54 -0.62 -3.79
CA LEU A 242 15.81 -1.16 -3.28
C LEU A 242 16.10 -2.58 -3.81
N ASP A 243 15.05 -3.37 -4.02
CA ASP A 243 15.13 -4.72 -4.62
C ASP A 243 15.31 -4.67 -6.16
N GLY A 244 15.49 -3.48 -6.74
CA GLY A 244 15.82 -3.29 -8.16
C GLY A 244 14.61 -3.20 -9.09
N ASP A 245 13.40 -2.93 -8.56
CA ASP A 245 12.16 -2.72 -9.33
C ASP A 245 11.77 -3.90 -10.25
N ASN A 246 12.23 -5.12 -9.90
CA ASN A 246 12.05 -6.34 -10.68
C ASN A 246 11.05 -7.30 -10.02
N PHE A 247 9.80 -6.85 -9.87
CA PHE A 247 8.74 -7.61 -9.19
C PHE A 247 7.42 -7.69 -9.96
N SER A 248 7.18 -6.80 -10.93
CA SER A 248 5.92 -6.76 -11.68
C SER A 248 6.05 -7.51 -13.00
N THR A 249 5.00 -8.23 -13.38
CA THR A 249 5.01 -9.10 -14.57
C THR A 249 4.99 -8.32 -15.89
N ASN A 250 4.40 -7.13 -15.91
CA ASN A 250 4.42 -6.19 -17.04
C ASN A 250 3.94 -4.79 -16.61
N SER A 251 4.02 -3.82 -17.53
CA SER A 251 3.65 -2.42 -17.26
C SER A 251 2.18 -2.23 -16.86
N TYR A 252 1.25 -3.04 -17.37
CA TYR A 252 -0.16 -2.95 -16.97
C TYR A 252 -0.32 -3.29 -15.49
N PHE A 253 0.27 -4.40 -15.04
CA PHE A 253 0.22 -4.81 -13.65
C PHE A 253 0.98 -3.83 -12.74
N TYR A 254 2.08 -3.27 -13.20
CA TYR A 254 2.79 -2.21 -12.46
C TYR A 254 1.89 -0.98 -12.24
N TRP A 255 1.32 -0.40 -13.29
CA TRP A 255 0.59 0.86 -13.12
C TRP A 255 -0.78 0.68 -12.47
N VAL A 256 -1.52 -0.37 -12.83
CA VAL A 256 -2.90 -0.55 -12.35
C VAL A 256 -2.94 -1.18 -10.96
N TYR A 257 -2.15 -2.23 -10.72
CA TYR A 257 -2.19 -2.95 -9.44
C TYR A 257 -1.22 -2.31 -8.45
N TYR A 258 0.05 -2.20 -8.83
CA TYR A 258 1.09 -1.74 -7.92
C TYR A 258 0.94 -0.24 -7.57
N ILE A 259 0.87 0.66 -8.57
CA ILE A 259 0.67 2.09 -8.29
C ILE A 259 -0.79 2.42 -8.01
N GLY A 260 -1.71 1.99 -8.88
CA GLY A 260 -3.11 2.37 -8.84
C GLY A 260 -3.84 1.95 -7.57
N ALA A 261 -3.80 0.66 -7.20
CA ALA A 261 -4.51 0.17 -6.03
C ALA A 261 -3.96 0.81 -4.73
N ASN A 262 -2.64 0.86 -4.58
CA ASN A 262 -1.98 1.37 -3.38
C ASN A 262 -2.08 2.90 -3.21
N SER A 263 -2.28 3.67 -4.30
CA SER A 263 -2.42 5.13 -4.24
C SER A 263 -3.52 5.61 -3.28
N SER A 264 -4.59 4.82 -3.12
CA SER A 264 -5.68 5.18 -2.21
C SER A 264 -5.27 5.16 -0.74
N TRP A 265 -4.41 4.22 -0.33
CA TRP A 265 -3.80 4.13 1.00
C TRP A 265 -2.70 5.17 1.26
N THR A 266 -2.26 5.89 0.23
CA THR A 266 -1.40 7.07 0.41
C THR A 266 -2.23 8.36 0.51
N VAL A 267 -3.14 8.58 -0.43
CA VAL A 267 -3.85 9.87 -0.55
C VAL A 267 -4.88 10.06 0.55
N ILE A 268 -5.75 9.07 0.78
CA ILE A 268 -6.86 9.23 1.73
C ILE A 268 -6.35 9.33 3.17
N PRO A 269 -5.41 8.49 3.63
CA PRO A 269 -4.82 8.63 4.97
C PRO A 269 -4.09 9.95 5.18
N THR A 270 -3.41 10.48 4.15
CA THR A 270 -2.80 11.83 4.24
C THR A 270 -3.85 12.90 4.53
N LEU A 271 -4.98 12.90 3.81
CA LEU A 271 -6.05 13.87 4.02
C LEU A 271 -6.69 13.74 5.41
N ILE A 272 -6.91 12.51 5.87
CA ILE A 272 -7.48 12.26 7.21
C ILE A 272 -6.49 12.63 8.31
N ALA A 273 -5.19 12.38 8.12
CA ALA A 273 -4.13 12.78 9.04
C ALA A 273 -4.09 14.30 9.21
N ILE A 274 -4.07 15.06 8.10
CA ILE A 274 -4.10 16.53 8.13
C ILE A 274 -5.36 17.04 8.86
N ARG A 275 -6.54 16.49 8.53
CA ARG A 275 -7.80 16.83 9.21
C ARG A 275 -7.72 16.57 10.71
N SER A 276 -7.22 15.40 11.10
CA SER A 276 -7.14 14.97 12.50
C SER A 276 -6.15 15.82 13.29
N TRP A 277 -4.97 16.08 12.72
CA TRP A 277 -3.97 16.98 13.27
C TRP A 277 -4.54 18.36 13.56
N ASN A 278 -5.24 18.96 12.59
CA ASN A 278 -5.86 20.27 12.75
C ASN A 278 -6.92 20.28 13.85
N LYS A 279 -7.75 19.24 13.93
CA LYS A 279 -8.79 19.11 14.97
C LYS A 279 -8.21 18.95 16.37
N ILE A 280 -7.16 18.14 16.51
CA ILE A 280 -6.45 17.95 17.78
C ILE A 280 -5.81 19.27 18.22
N SER A 281 -5.08 19.92 17.31
CA SER A 281 -4.38 21.19 17.58
C SER A 281 -5.35 22.30 17.99
N ALA A 282 -6.49 22.43 17.30
CA ALA A 282 -7.52 23.40 17.64
C ALA A 282 -8.12 23.15 19.03
N ALA A 283 -8.37 21.89 19.40
CA ALA A 283 -8.90 21.53 20.71
C ALA A 283 -7.94 21.91 21.85
N ILE A 284 -6.64 21.66 21.67
CA ILE A 284 -5.60 22.02 22.66
C ILE A 284 -5.51 23.55 22.82
N SER A 285 -5.53 24.30 21.72
CA SER A 285 -5.51 25.77 21.76
C SER A 285 -6.73 26.36 22.48
N MET A 286 -7.92 25.79 22.27
CA MET A 286 -9.14 26.22 22.97
C MET A 286 -9.09 25.95 24.47
N ASP A 287 -8.55 24.79 24.89
CA ASP A 287 -8.38 24.47 26.31
C ASP A 287 -7.41 25.44 27.01
N LYS A 288 -6.30 25.79 26.34
CA LYS A 288 -5.35 26.79 26.85
C LYS A 288 -6.03 28.15 27.07
N ASN A 289 -6.82 28.62 26.10
CA ASN A 289 -7.52 29.89 26.22
C ASN A 289 -8.55 29.89 27.34
N LYS A 290 -9.26 28.78 27.55
CA LYS A 290 -10.22 28.63 28.65
C LYS A 290 -9.56 28.67 30.02
N LYS A 291 -8.33 28.16 30.15
CA LYS A 291 -7.56 28.21 31.42
C LYS A 291 -6.99 29.59 31.74
N MET A 292 -6.90 30.49 30.75
CA MET A 292 -6.41 31.86 30.93
C MET A 292 -7.53 32.87 31.21
N GLN A 293 -8.80 32.46 31.09
CA GLN A 293 -10.00 33.23 31.43
C GLN A 293 -10.50 32.84 32.82
#